data_AF-A0AAE0EWJ3-F1
#
_entry.id   AF-A0AAE0EWJ3-F1
#
_cell.length_a   1.000
_cell.length_b   1.000
_cell.length_c   1.000
_cell.angle_alpha   90.00
_cell.angle_beta   90.00
_cell.angle_gamma   90.00
#
_symmetry.space_group_name_H-M   'P 1'
#
loop_
_entity.id
_entity.type
_entity.pdbx_description
1 polymer ?
#
loop_
_entity_poly.entity_id
_entity_poly.type
_entity_poly.pdbx_seq_one_letter_code
_entity_poly.pdbx_strand_id
1 'polypeptide(L)'
;MVDWKNITVGILAFVLVVCAGVFARPLLWKLNLDVKDAPNTFGLQEAFNVAEEADFTPAAKVAEDVAQATKELDISPSLNASTDIDIDDDDCGPITKAEAQYTYDAIKSAPLIRSPYPHIYLTPVYHPRVFKCVLKHMPVGNSTAFVRTQKKPRFSIRLTSSVSDKSGLNNVAFWRSFSKELGGSRIAMLWVERFRSVLKERGNLKKPSDVLYNLDLSRDTSGWFIKPHTDSVAKLVTTLYYLPPDTSNSDIGTAIFNGGKQGKDLKMVKTAPFVPNAVLAFAPCTRSWHGVSETALDKVAKRDTIQAFVRPRTPVKSKGEC
;
A
#
# COMPACT_ATOMS: atom_id res chain seq x y z
N MET A 1 0.45 -44.68 2.85
CA MET A 1 0.60 -43.55 3.79
C MET A 1 1.97 -42.97 3.57
N VAL A 2 2.06 -41.79 2.93
CA VAL A 2 3.34 -41.12 2.68
C VAL A 2 3.73 -40.35 3.95
N ASP A 3 4.97 -40.50 4.40
CA ASP A 3 5.49 -39.83 5.58
C ASP A 3 5.89 -38.39 5.25
N TRP A 4 4.96 -37.46 5.47
CA TRP A 4 5.12 -36.03 5.19
C TRP A 4 6.17 -35.34 6.07
N LYS A 5 6.61 -35.94 7.18
CA LYS A 5 7.60 -35.33 8.07
C LYS A 5 9.00 -35.34 7.44
N ASN A 6 9.36 -36.39 6.71
CA ASN A 6 10.69 -36.51 6.09
C ASN A 6 10.85 -35.62 4.84
N ILE A 7 9.77 -35.41 4.08
CA ILE A 7 9.77 -34.54 2.89
C ILE A 7 9.97 -33.06 3.31
N THR A 8 9.33 -32.64 4.41
CA THR A 8 9.41 -31.25 4.88
C THR A 8 10.80 -30.91 5.42
N VAL A 9 11.48 -31.87 6.05
CA VAL A 9 12.87 -31.70 6.53
C VAL A 9 13.87 -31.67 5.36
N GLY A 10 13.67 -32.51 4.34
CA GLY A 10 14.51 -32.52 3.13
C GLY A 10 14.44 -31.21 2.34
N ILE A 11 13.24 -30.62 2.19
CA ILE A 11 13.05 -29.35 1.49
C ILE A 11 13.67 -28.18 2.28
N LEU A 12 13.54 -28.17 3.62
CA LEU A 12 14.16 -27.14 4.46
C LEU A 12 15.69 -27.17 4.41
N ALA A 13 16.28 -28.38 4.44
CA ALA A 13 17.72 -28.56 4.35
C ALA A 13 18.27 -28.12 2.97
N PHE A 14 17.55 -28.42 1.89
CA PHE A 14 17.93 -28.01 0.54
C PHE A 14 17.88 -26.50 0.35
N VAL A 15 16.85 -25.82 0.85
CA VAL A 15 16.75 -24.35 0.80
C VAL A 15 17.86 -23.69 1.62
N LEU A 16 18.23 -24.24 2.78
CA LEU A 16 19.32 -23.71 3.61
C LEU A 16 20.70 -23.84 2.95
N VAL A 17 20.98 -24.95 2.26
CA VAL A 17 22.24 -25.17 1.55
C VAL A 17 22.35 -24.26 0.31
N VAL A 18 21.26 -24.09 -0.44
CA VAL A 18 21.23 -23.18 -1.60
C VAL A 18 21.38 -21.72 -1.16
N CYS A 19 20.75 -21.31 -0.05
CA CYS A 19 20.91 -19.96 0.48
C CYS A 19 22.32 -19.71 1.05
N ALA A 20 22.97 -20.70 1.67
CA ALA A 20 24.33 -20.54 2.19
C ALA A 20 25.39 -20.48 1.06
N GLY A 21 25.24 -21.28 0.01
CA GLY A 21 26.20 -21.35 -1.11
C GLY A 21 26.13 -20.15 -2.06
N VAL A 22 24.94 -19.60 -2.31
CA VAL A 22 24.74 -18.50 -3.27
C VAL A 22 25.14 -17.14 -2.68
N PHE A 23 25.06 -16.96 -1.35
CA PHE A 23 25.36 -15.67 -0.70
C PHE A 23 26.76 -15.57 -0.05
N ALA A 24 27.47 -16.68 0.18
CA ALA A 24 28.80 -16.64 0.83
C ALA A 24 29.97 -16.39 -0.15
N ARG A 25 29.86 -16.84 -1.41
CA ARG A 25 30.96 -16.72 -2.39
C ARG A 25 31.23 -15.30 -2.93
N PRO A 26 30.26 -14.38 -3.05
CA PRO A 26 30.56 -13.01 -3.48
C PRO A 26 31.17 -12.12 -2.39
N LEU A 27 31.09 -12.51 -1.11
CA LEU A 27 31.54 -11.68 0.03
C LEU A 27 33.00 -11.95 0.41
N LEU A 28 33.49 -13.18 0.22
CA LEU A 28 34.86 -13.58 0.62
C LEU A 28 35.94 -13.16 -0.39
N TRP A 29 35.58 -12.93 -1.66
CA TRP A 29 36.52 -12.38 -2.66
C TRP A 29 36.87 -10.90 -2.36
N LYS A 30 35.98 -10.15 -1.69
CA LYS A 30 36.19 -8.71 -1.42
C LYS A 30 37.02 -8.39 -0.18
N LEU A 31 37.41 -9.37 0.63
CA LEU A 31 38.01 -9.13 1.95
C LEU A 31 39.48 -9.53 2.11
N ASN A 32 40.11 -10.18 1.13
CA ASN A 32 41.56 -10.51 1.13
C ASN A 32 42.11 -10.97 2.50
N LEU A 33 41.36 -11.84 3.20
CA LEU A 33 41.75 -12.40 4.49
C LEU A 33 42.56 -13.67 4.25
N ASP A 34 43.83 -13.63 4.59
CA ASP A 34 44.74 -14.77 4.60
C ASP A 34 44.39 -15.64 5.82
N VAL A 35 43.75 -16.79 5.60
CA VAL A 35 43.35 -17.71 6.67
C VAL A 35 44.55 -18.60 7.01
N LYS A 36 45.46 -18.09 7.85
CA LYS A 36 46.50 -18.93 8.46
C LYS A 36 46.49 -19.00 9.99
N ASP A 37 45.65 -18.22 10.67
CA ASP A 37 45.60 -18.26 12.14
C ASP A 37 44.15 -18.33 12.67
N ALA A 38 43.45 -19.43 12.40
CA ALA A 38 42.21 -19.77 13.11
C ALA A 38 42.37 -21.13 13.83
N PRO A 39 42.40 -21.17 15.17
CA PRO A 39 42.57 -22.41 15.91
C PRO A 39 41.28 -23.23 15.97
N ASN A 40 41.43 -24.53 15.69
CA ASN A 40 40.56 -25.66 16.04
C ASN A 40 39.04 -25.46 15.92
N THR A 41 38.50 -25.77 14.73
CA THR A 41 37.12 -26.26 14.61
C THR A 41 37.13 -27.63 13.94
N PHE A 42 37.08 -28.66 14.77
CA PHE A 42 36.72 -30.02 14.37
C PHE A 42 35.32 -29.93 13.73
N GLY A 43 35.23 -30.07 12.40
CA GLY A 43 33.94 -30.07 11.69
C GLY A 43 33.93 -29.47 10.27
N LEU A 44 34.96 -28.71 9.86
CA LEU A 44 35.00 -28.12 8.50
C LEU A 44 35.72 -28.98 7.46
N GLN A 45 36.66 -29.84 7.86
CA GLN A 45 37.40 -30.71 6.94
C GLN A 45 36.54 -31.89 6.43
N GLU A 46 35.70 -32.47 7.29
CA GLU A 46 34.78 -33.56 6.89
C GLU A 46 33.67 -33.08 5.96
N ALA A 47 33.19 -31.85 6.13
CA ALA A 47 32.20 -31.25 5.23
C ALA A 47 32.78 -30.96 3.82
N PHE A 48 34.10 -30.76 3.71
CA PHE A 48 34.79 -30.59 2.43
C PHE A 48 34.94 -31.92 1.68
N ASN A 49 35.26 -33.00 2.39
CA ASN A 49 35.44 -34.32 1.76
C ASN A 49 34.12 -34.93 1.27
N VAL A 50 32.98 -34.62 1.91
CA VAL A 50 31.65 -35.07 1.44
C VAL A 50 31.21 -34.31 0.16
N ALA A 51 31.71 -33.10 -0.06
CA ALA A 51 31.37 -32.30 -1.23
C ALA A 51 32.14 -32.71 -2.51
N GLU A 52 33.20 -33.51 -2.38
CA GLU A 52 34.04 -33.94 -3.52
C GLU A 52 33.56 -35.24 -4.18
N GLU A 53 32.68 -36.01 -3.52
CA GLU A 53 32.09 -37.26 -4.06
C GLU A 53 30.64 -37.09 -4.57
N ALA A 54 30.05 -35.88 -4.48
CA ALA A 54 28.72 -35.62 -5.01
C ALA A 54 28.81 -35.18 -6.47
N ASP A 55 28.56 -36.11 -7.39
CA ASP A 55 28.42 -35.89 -8.83
C ASP A 55 27.36 -34.81 -9.08
N PHE A 56 27.80 -33.57 -9.32
CA PHE A 56 26.91 -32.44 -9.57
C PHE A 56 26.25 -32.62 -10.94
N THR A 57 25.00 -33.09 -10.95
CA THR A 57 24.14 -33.01 -12.14
C THR A 57 24.08 -31.55 -12.60
N PRO A 58 24.39 -31.24 -13.87
CA PRO A 58 24.35 -29.87 -14.38
C PRO A 58 22.97 -29.24 -14.15
N ALA A 59 22.93 -27.95 -13.80
CA ALA A 59 21.70 -27.21 -13.51
C ALA A 59 20.63 -27.29 -14.62
N ALA A 60 21.06 -27.56 -15.86
CA ALA A 60 20.16 -27.82 -16.99
C ALA A 60 19.30 -29.08 -16.80
N LYS A 61 19.87 -30.15 -16.24
CA LYS A 61 19.15 -31.42 -15.99
C LYS A 61 18.15 -31.28 -14.85
N VAL A 62 18.48 -30.51 -13.81
CA VAL A 62 17.54 -30.16 -12.73
C VAL A 62 16.36 -29.34 -13.27
N ALA A 63 16.60 -28.41 -14.19
CA ALA A 63 15.53 -27.63 -14.81
C ALA A 63 14.62 -28.50 -15.69
N GLU A 64 15.18 -29.49 -16.39
CA GLU A 64 14.45 -30.43 -17.24
C GLU A 64 13.62 -31.42 -16.42
N ASP A 65 14.19 -31.97 -15.34
CA ASP A 65 13.49 -32.85 -14.40
C ASP A 65 12.34 -32.12 -13.67
N VAL A 66 12.53 -30.83 -13.32
CA VAL A 66 11.47 -29.98 -12.74
C VAL A 66 10.37 -29.68 -13.77
N ALA A 67 10.73 -29.44 -15.04
CA ALA A 67 9.78 -29.23 -16.12
C ALA A 67 8.97 -30.49 -16.45
N GLN A 68 9.59 -31.67 -16.32
CA GLN A 68 8.91 -32.95 -16.55
C GLN A 68 8.01 -33.32 -15.35
N ALA A 69 8.46 -33.11 -14.12
CA ALA A 69 7.65 -33.33 -12.92
C ALA A 69 6.42 -32.38 -12.85
N THR A 70 6.53 -31.15 -13.35
CA THR A 70 5.38 -30.22 -13.47
C THR A 70 4.42 -30.56 -14.61
N LYS A 71 4.82 -31.44 -15.53
CA LYS A 71 3.98 -31.92 -16.64
C LYS A 71 3.24 -33.23 -16.28
N GLU A 72 3.80 -34.02 -15.36
CA GLU A 72 3.19 -35.25 -14.83
C GLU A 72 2.31 -35.00 -13.59
N LEU A 73 2.54 -33.89 -12.87
CA LEU A 73 1.62 -33.35 -11.87
C LEU A 73 0.75 -32.29 -12.55
N ASP A 74 -0.47 -32.68 -12.96
CA ASP A 74 -1.51 -31.80 -13.54
C ASP A 74 -2.04 -30.78 -12.50
N ILE A 75 -1.13 -29.95 -12.00
CA ILE A 75 -1.38 -28.84 -11.08
C ILE A 75 -1.13 -27.57 -11.89
N SER A 76 -2.09 -27.26 -12.75
CA SER A 76 -2.34 -25.85 -13.05
C SER A 76 -2.61 -25.14 -11.71
N PRO A 77 -2.11 -23.90 -11.50
CA PRO A 77 -2.50 -23.13 -10.32
C PRO A 77 -3.95 -22.66 -10.50
N SER A 78 -4.91 -23.56 -10.27
CA SER A 78 -6.29 -23.20 -10.02
C SER A 78 -6.36 -22.64 -8.60
N LEU A 79 -6.32 -21.32 -8.47
CA LEU A 79 -6.87 -20.62 -7.31
C LEU A 79 -8.40 -20.82 -7.33
N ASN A 80 -8.86 -22.02 -6.97
CA ASN A 80 -10.24 -22.32 -6.66
C ASN A 80 -10.37 -22.52 -5.15
N ALA A 81 -10.52 -21.41 -4.43
CA ALA A 81 -11.38 -21.42 -3.26
C ALA A 81 -12.78 -21.10 -3.76
N SER A 82 -13.53 -22.14 -4.15
CA SER A 82 -14.96 -21.99 -4.40
C SER A 82 -15.67 -21.78 -3.06
N THR A 83 -16.06 -20.54 -2.84
CA THR A 83 -17.37 -20.27 -2.24
C THR A 83 -18.14 -19.53 -3.30
N ASP A 84 -18.74 -20.28 -4.22
CA ASP A 84 -19.79 -19.79 -5.11
C ASP A 84 -20.99 -19.41 -4.25
N ILE A 85 -20.91 -18.22 -3.69
CA ILE A 85 -22.08 -17.40 -3.49
C ILE A 85 -22.04 -16.48 -4.71
N ASP A 86 -22.92 -16.74 -5.67
CA ASP A 86 -23.34 -15.74 -6.65
C ASP A 86 -23.94 -14.55 -5.89
N ILE A 87 -23.08 -13.76 -5.24
CA ILE A 87 -23.41 -12.39 -4.90
C ILE A 87 -23.36 -11.72 -6.26
N ASP A 88 -24.53 -11.41 -6.80
CA ASP A 88 -24.70 -10.58 -7.98
C ASP A 88 -23.68 -9.42 -7.91
N ASP A 89 -22.56 -9.55 -8.63
CA ASP A 89 -21.37 -8.68 -8.46
C ASP A 89 -21.65 -7.26 -8.97
N ASP A 90 -22.86 -7.04 -9.50
CA ASP A 90 -23.43 -5.77 -9.88
C ASP A 90 -24.34 -5.13 -8.82
N ASP A 91 -24.72 -5.86 -7.77
CA ASP A 91 -25.38 -5.28 -6.61
C ASP A 91 -24.35 -4.54 -5.75
N CYS A 92 -24.35 -3.22 -5.87
CA CYS A 92 -23.61 -2.34 -4.98
C CYS A 92 -24.38 -2.09 -3.68
N GLY A 93 -24.81 -3.18 -3.05
CA GLY A 93 -25.38 -3.19 -1.71
C GLY A 93 -24.32 -2.82 -0.65
N PRO A 94 -24.69 -2.89 0.64
CA PRO A 94 -23.79 -2.58 1.75
C PRO A 94 -22.46 -3.35 1.70
N ILE A 95 -21.41 -2.75 2.25
CA ILE A 95 -20.10 -3.38 2.44
C ILE A 95 -20.26 -4.54 3.43
N THR A 96 -19.83 -5.73 3.02
CA THR A 96 -19.87 -6.91 3.88
C THR A 96 -18.67 -6.91 4.85
N LYS A 97 -18.76 -7.74 5.91
CA LYS A 97 -17.64 -7.90 6.86
C LYS A 97 -16.38 -8.44 6.20
N ALA A 98 -16.51 -9.36 5.25
CA ALA A 98 -15.38 -9.95 4.52
C ALA A 98 -14.65 -8.89 3.69
N GLU A 99 -15.37 -8.00 3.02
CA GLU A 99 -14.79 -6.94 2.20
C GLU A 99 -14.14 -5.84 3.04
N ALA A 100 -14.73 -5.50 4.18
CA ALA A 100 -14.10 -4.64 5.16
C ALA A 100 -12.80 -5.27 5.69
N GLN A 101 -12.84 -6.57 6.01
CA GLN A 101 -11.69 -7.32 6.49
C GLN A 101 -10.54 -7.39 5.47
N TYR A 102 -10.85 -7.58 4.18
CA TYR A 102 -9.87 -7.47 3.10
C TYR A 102 -9.08 -6.16 3.17
N THR A 103 -9.79 -5.04 3.30
CA THR A 103 -9.18 -3.71 3.39
C THR A 103 -8.33 -3.57 4.65
N TYR A 104 -8.78 -4.14 5.78
CA TYR A 104 -8.02 -4.12 7.02
C TYR A 104 -6.69 -4.85 6.89
N ASP A 105 -6.69 -6.03 6.28
CA ASP A 105 -5.50 -6.86 6.16
C ASP A 105 -4.53 -6.31 5.10
N ALA A 106 -5.05 -5.69 4.04
CA ALA A 106 -4.24 -4.94 3.07
C ALA A 106 -3.49 -3.77 3.76
N ILE A 107 -4.16 -2.98 4.60
CA ILE A 107 -3.51 -1.87 5.32
C ILE A 107 -2.47 -2.37 6.33
N LYS A 108 -2.77 -3.45 7.07
CA LYS A 108 -1.84 -4.02 8.06
C LYS A 108 -0.54 -4.52 7.44
N SER A 109 -0.64 -5.20 6.29
CA SER A 109 0.50 -5.81 5.61
C SER A 109 1.29 -4.82 4.73
N ALA A 110 0.73 -3.64 4.43
CA ALA A 110 1.33 -2.69 3.51
C ALA A 110 2.75 -2.24 3.94
N PRO A 111 3.76 -2.31 3.06
CA PRO A 111 5.13 -1.98 3.40
C PRO A 111 5.31 -0.47 3.64
N LEU A 112 6.03 -0.12 4.72
CA LEU A 112 6.39 1.27 5.03
C LEU A 112 7.66 1.67 4.26
N ILE A 113 7.52 2.59 3.33
CA ILE A 113 8.63 3.18 2.56
C ILE A 113 9.20 4.33 3.37
N ARG A 114 10.48 4.25 3.74
CA ARG A 114 11.12 5.25 4.64
C ARG A 114 11.60 6.52 3.93
N SER A 115 11.92 6.45 2.63
CA SER A 115 12.54 7.55 1.88
C SER A 115 11.64 8.03 0.73
N PRO A 116 11.47 9.36 0.52
CA PRO A 116 12.20 10.48 1.16
C PRO A 116 11.67 10.89 2.55
N TYR A 117 10.52 10.34 2.95
CA TYR A 117 9.94 10.36 4.29
C TYR A 117 9.05 9.11 4.45
N PRO A 118 8.65 8.72 5.68
CA PRO A 118 7.77 7.58 5.90
C PRO A 118 6.40 7.72 5.21
N HIS A 119 6.15 6.88 4.21
CA HIS A 119 4.87 6.78 3.50
C HIS A 119 4.58 5.33 3.09
N ILE A 120 3.34 5.06 2.75
CA ILE A 120 2.87 3.79 2.22
C ILE A 120 2.24 4.06 0.87
N TYR A 121 2.56 3.22 -0.11
CA TYR A 121 1.84 3.13 -1.37
C TYR A 121 1.37 1.69 -1.54
N LEU A 122 0.06 1.48 -1.63
CA LEU A 122 -0.57 0.16 -1.64
C LEU A 122 -1.58 0.10 -2.79
N THR A 123 -1.55 -0.99 -3.56
CA THR A 123 -2.59 -1.36 -4.53
C THR A 123 -2.62 -2.89 -4.67
N PRO A 124 -3.82 -3.52 -4.69
CA PRO A 124 -5.14 -2.95 -4.40
C PRO A 124 -5.34 -2.68 -2.90
N VAL A 125 -6.12 -1.65 -2.55
CA VAL A 125 -6.47 -1.36 -1.13
C VAL A 125 -7.85 -1.87 -0.73
N TYR A 126 -8.86 -1.71 -1.58
CA TYR A 126 -10.21 -2.21 -1.32
C TYR A 126 -10.43 -3.57 -1.98
N HIS A 127 -11.42 -4.32 -1.46
CA HIS A 127 -11.94 -5.50 -2.14
C HIS A 127 -12.40 -5.14 -3.57
N PRO A 128 -12.18 -5.99 -4.59
CA PRO A 128 -12.51 -5.67 -5.98
C PRO A 128 -13.94 -5.16 -6.20
N ARG A 129 -14.95 -5.83 -5.63
CA ARG A 129 -16.36 -5.40 -5.72
C ARG A 129 -16.58 -4.00 -5.13
N VAL A 130 -15.97 -3.71 -3.98
CA VAL A 130 -16.06 -2.38 -3.34
C VAL A 130 -15.50 -1.31 -4.26
N PHE A 131 -14.33 -1.54 -4.86
CA PHE A 131 -13.74 -0.57 -5.78
C PHE A 131 -14.57 -0.39 -7.05
N LYS A 132 -15.08 -1.48 -7.63
CA LYS A 132 -16.03 -1.46 -8.75
C LYS A 132 -17.26 -0.60 -8.43
N CYS A 133 -17.84 -0.76 -7.25
CA CYS A 133 -18.98 0.02 -6.78
C CYS A 133 -18.65 1.49 -6.49
N VAL A 134 -17.47 1.79 -5.97
CA VAL A 134 -16.97 3.17 -5.84
C VAL A 134 -16.99 3.85 -7.20
N LEU A 135 -16.43 3.21 -8.24
CA LEU A 135 -16.41 3.76 -9.60
C LEU A 135 -17.82 3.90 -10.19
N LYS A 136 -18.67 2.86 -10.06
CA LYS A 136 -20.06 2.84 -10.56
C LYS A 136 -20.90 3.98 -9.99
N HIS A 137 -20.68 4.36 -8.72
CA HIS A 137 -21.46 5.37 -8.02
C HIS A 137 -20.78 6.72 -7.87
N MET A 138 -19.66 6.94 -8.57
CA MET A 138 -19.08 8.29 -8.69
C MET A 138 -20.11 9.26 -9.27
N PRO A 139 -20.20 10.49 -8.75
CA PRO A 139 -21.07 11.50 -9.34
C PRO A 139 -20.74 11.75 -10.82
N VAL A 140 -21.78 11.76 -11.66
CA VAL A 140 -21.69 12.01 -13.10
C VAL A 140 -21.64 13.52 -13.38
N GLY A 141 -20.76 13.94 -14.29
CA GLY A 141 -20.61 15.33 -14.72
C GLY A 141 -20.05 16.29 -13.66
N ASN A 142 -20.20 17.59 -13.90
CA ASN A 142 -19.89 18.66 -12.93
C ASN A 142 -21.07 18.93 -11.99
N SER A 143 -21.93 17.93 -11.76
CA SER A 143 -23.26 18.13 -11.19
C SER A 143 -23.19 18.80 -9.81
N THR A 144 -24.21 19.60 -9.56
CA THR A 144 -24.41 20.57 -8.46
C THR A 144 -24.29 20.02 -7.04
N ALA A 145 -24.03 18.71 -6.88
CA ALA A 145 -23.84 18.03 -5.61
C ALA A 145 -22.45 18.26 -4.98
N PHE A 146 -21.46 18.64 -5.78
CA PHE A 146 -20.14 18.95 -5.24
C PHE A 146 -20.15 20.31 -4.56
N VAL A 147 -19.90 20.33 -3.24
CA VAL A 147 -19.65 21.58 -2.53
C VAL A 147 -18.43 22.22 -3.17
N ARG A 148 -18.63 23.44 -3.72
CA ARG A 148 -17.55 24.24 -4.28
C ARG A 148 -16.54 24.50 -3.17
N THR A 149 -15.34 23.96 -3.30
CA THR A 149 -14.25 24.36 -2.41
C THR A 149 -13.86 25.80 -2.74
N GLN A 150 -13.30 26.53 -1.77
CA GLN A 150 -12.81 27.90 -1.99
C GLN A 150 -11.65 27.95 -3.02
N LYS A 151 -11.03 26.80 -3.34
CA LYS A 151 -9.96 26.66 -4.32
C LYS A 151 -10.51 26.04 -5.60
N LYS A 152 -11.05 26.88 -6.48
CA LYS A 152 -11.36 26.46 -7.85
C LYS A 152 -10.06 26.04 -8.56
N PRO A 153 -10.06 25.00 -9.40
CA PRO A 153 -11.19 24.16 -9.84
C PRO A 153 -11.20 22.76 -9.17
N ARG A 154 -11.41 22.69 -7.85
CA ARG A 154 -11.67 21.44 -7.11
C ARG A 154 -13.06 21.39 -6.49
N PHE A 155 -13.64 20.21 -6.57
CA PHE A 155 -14.95 19.82 -6.07
C PHE A 155 -14.82 18.76 -4.97
N SER A 156 -15.64 18.82 -3.91
CA SER A 156 -15.57 17.83 -2.83
C SER A 156 -16.94 17.57 -2.18
N ILE A 157 -17.19 16.32 -1.80
CA ILE A 157 -18.35 15.89 -1.00
C ILE A 157 -17.82 15.17 0.23
N ARG A 158 -18.24 15.61 1.42
CA ARG A 158 -17.89 14.96 2.68
C ARG A 158 -18.69 13.66 2.81
N LEU A 159 -18.00 12.54 2.88
CA LEU A 159 -18.57 11.23 3.17
C LEU A 159 -18.73 11.07 4.69
N THR A 160 -19.93 10.70 5.13
CA THR A 160 -20.26 10.45 6.53
C THR A 160 -21.22 9.27 6.64
N SER A 161 -21.30 8.64 7.81
CA SER A 161 -22.31 7.61 8.09
C SER A 161 -23.75 8.15 8.05
N SER A 162 -23.94 9.46 7.92
CA SER A 162 -25.24 10.13 7.84
C SER A 162 -25.52 10.72 6.44
N VAL A 163 -24.77 10.31 5.41
CA VAL A 163 -25.08 10.64 4.02
C VAL A 163 -26.53 10.25 3.71
N SER A 164 -27.24 11.19 3.08
CA SER A 164 -28.65 11.09 2.71
C SER A 164 -28.84 11.45 1.24
N ASP A 165 -30.05 11.29 0.73
CA ASP A 165 -30.39 11.56 -0.68
C ASP A 165 -30.14 13.03 -1.08
N LYS A 166 -30.13 13.94 -0.10
CA LYS A 166 -29.80 15.35 -0.29
C LYS A 166 -28.31 15.60 -0.62
N SER A 167 -27.45 14.59 -0.52
CA SER A 167 -26.02 14.70 -0.85
C SER A 167 -25.74 14.72 -2.36
N GLY A 168 -26.72 14.35 -3.19
CA GLY A 168 -26.55 14.20 -4.64
C GLY A 168 -25.62 13.05 -5.06
N LEU A 169 -25.30 12.15 -4.12
CA LEU A 169 -24.63 10.88 -4.41
C LEU A 169 -25.65 9.85 -4.91
N ASN A 170 -25.30 9.14 -5.98
CA ASN A 170 -26.06 7.97 -6.41
C ASN A 170 -25.82 6.81 -5.42
N ASN A 171 -26.84 5.99 -5.18
CA ASN A 171 -26.79 4.85 -4.25
C ASN A 171 -26.27 5.25 -2.85
N VAL A 172 -27.09 6.01 -2.13
CA VAL A 172 -26.80 6.47 -0.76
C VAL A 172 -26.58 5.32 0.22
N ALA A 173 -27.23 4.17 0.02
CA ALA A 173 -27.05 2.99 0.88
C ALA A 173 -25.60 2.49 0.83
N PHE A 174 -25.03 2.38 -0.37
CA PHE A 174 -23.62 2.04 -0.57
C PHE A 174 -22.70 3.05 0.13
N TRP A 175 -22.84 4.34 -0.15
CA TRP A 175 -21.97 5.37 0.41
C TRP A 175 -22.07 5.49 1.93
N ARG A 176 -23.26 5.27 2.49
CA ARG A 176 -23.48 5.21 3.94
C ARG A 176 -22.72 4.04 4.56
N SER A 177 -22.84 2.86 3.94
CA SER A 177 -22.12 1.67 4.40
C SER A 177 -20.60 1.83 4.24
N PHE A 178 -20.12 2.32 3.09
CA PHE A 178 -18.72 2.65 2.84
C PHE A 178 -18.16 3.60 3.91
N SER A 179 -18.87 4.71 4.16
CA SER A 179 -18.45 5.71 5.16
C SER A 179 -18.40 5.13 6.58
N LYS A 180 -19.29 4.19 6.91
CA LYS A 180 -19.33 3.54 8.21
C LYS A 180 -18.22 2.51 8.38
N GLU A 181 -18.11 1.56 7.44
CA GLU A 181 -17.23 0.39 7.57
C GLU A 181 -15.77 0.69 7.19
N LEU A 182 -15.57 1.57 6.20
CA LEU A 182 -14.25 1.94 5.66
C LEU A 182 -13.83 3.38 6.00
N GLY A 183 -14.77 4.21 6.46
CA GLY A 183 -14.50 5.55 7.02
C GLY A 183 -14.50 5.63 8.55
N GLY A 184 -14.61 4.49 9.24
CA GLY A 184 -14.72 4.42 10.69
C GLY A 184 -13.41 4.48 11.48
N SER A 185 -13.51 4.50 12.81
CA SER A 185 -12.38 4.55 13.74
C SER A 185 -11.43 3.35 13.63
N ARG A 186 -11.93 2.17 13.19
CA ARG A 186 -11.11 0.97 12.98
C ARG A 186 -10.03 1.19 11.92
N ILE A 187 -10.40 1.70 10.73
CA ILE A 187 -9.44 2.07 9.68
C ILE A 187 -8.52 3.19 10.17
N ALA A 188 -9.08 4.20 10.85
CA ALA A 188 -8.31 5.29 11.42
C ALA A 188 -7.15 4.78 12.29
N MET A 189 -7.43 3.80 13.14
CA MET A 189 -6.45 3.21 14.04
C MET A 189 -5.46 2.28 13.36
N LEU A 190 -5.85 1.59 12.28
CA LEU A 190 -4.89 0.87 11.45
C LEU A 190 -3.85 1.83 10.88
N TRP A 191 -4.28 2.98 10.36
CA TRP A 191 -3.37 4.01 9.89
C TRP A 191 -2.49 4.60 10.98
N VAL A 192 -3.05 4.89 12.17
CA VAL A 192 -2.27 5.33 13.34
C VAL A 192 -1.18 4.31 13.68
N GLU A 193 -1.51 3.02 13.67
CA GLU A 193 -0.56 1.96 14.00
C GLU A 193 0.53 1.81 12.92
N ARG A 194 0.18 1.88 11.62
CA ARG A 194 1.17 1.86 10.54
C ARG A 194 2.20 2.98 10.64
N PHE A 195 1.82 4.14 11.19
CA PHE A 195 2.70 5.30 11.39
C PHE A 195 3.06 5.55 12.86
N ARG A 196 2.96 4.54 13.73
CA ARG A 196 3.15 4.67 15.18
C ARG A 196 4.47 5.35 15.55
N SER A 197 5.58 4.99 14.91
CA SER A 197 6.90 5.57 15.20
C SER A 197 6.92 7.09 14.98
N VAL A 198 6.49 7.54 13.79
CA VAL A 198 6.41 8.96 13.43
C VAL A 198 5.46 9.72 14.36
N LEU A 199 4.30 9.13 14.69
CA LEU A 199 3.35 9.76 15.61
C LEU A 199 3.86 9.84 17.04
N LYS A 200 4.65 8.86 17.49
CA LYS A 200 5.32 8.87 18.81
C LYS A 200 6.37 9.98 18.87
N GLU A 201 7.20 10.13 17.84
CA GLU A 201 8.21 11.20 17.74
C GLU A 201 7.58 12.60 17.74
N ARG A 202 6.41 12.74 17.12
CA ARG A 202 5.62 13.97 17.17
C ARG A 202 5.01 14.25 18.54
N GLY A 203 5.05 13.31 19.49
CA GLY A 203 4.35 13.41 20.79
C GLY A 203 2.82 13.33 20.66
N ASN A 204 2.31 12.74 19.57
CA ASN A 204 0.89 12.76 19.21
C ASN A 204 0.32 11.37 18.93
N LEU A 205 0.85 10.34 19.59
CA LEU A 205 0.24 9.03 19.57
C LEU A 205 -1.12 9.08 20.29
N LYS A 206 -2.19 8.75 19.58
CA LYS A 206 -3.58 8.83 20.10
C LYS A 206 -4.18 7.44 20.28
N LYS A 207 -5.10 7.34 21.23
CA LYS A 207 -5.95 6.15 21.43
C LYS A 207 -7.15 6.17 20.46
N PRO A 208 -7.83 5.03 20.22
CA PRO A 208 -8.99 4.97 19.33
C PRO A 208 -10.11 5.98 19.63
N SER A 209 -10.37 6.26 20.91
CA SER A 209 -11.39 7.24 21.34
C SER A 209 -11.08 8.67 20.89
N ASP A 210 -9.80 8.98 20.65
CA ASP A 210 -9.30 10.35 20.48
C ASP A 210 -9.09 10.72 19.01
N VAL A 211 -9.47 9.83 18.09
CA VAL A 211 -9.30 10.06 16.65
C VAL A 211 -10.64 10.09 15.92
N LEU A 212 -10.64 10.84 14.83
CA LEU A 212 -11.69 10.93 13.81
C LEU A 212 -11.07 10.56 12.47
N TYR A 213 -11.89 10.02 11.56
CA TYR A 213 -11.48 9.78 10.19
C TYR A 213 -12.46 10.46 9.25
N ASN A 214 -11.98 11.49 8.56
CA ASN A 214 -12.78 12.31 7.66
C ASN A 214 -12.49 11.90 6.23
N LEU A 215 -13.52 11.59 5.45
CA LEU A 215 -13.40 11.20 4.04
C LEU A 215 -14.06 12.26 3.17
N ASP A 216 -13.34 12.72 2.15
CA ASP A 216 -13.79 13.73 1.20
C ASP A 216 -13.66 13.16 -0.22
N LEU A 217 -14.80 12.82 -0.84
CA LEU A 217 -14.84 12.42 -2.24
C LEU A 217 -14.59 13.66 -3.10
N SER A 218 -13.47 13.68 -3.81
CA SER A 218 -12.94 14.87 -4.47
C SER A 218 -12.77 14.65 -5.97
N ARG A 219 -13.06 15.69 -6.76
CA ARG A 219 -12.78 15.76 -8.19
C ARG A 219 -11.94 17.00 -8.47
N ASP A 220 -10.74 16.76 -8.98
CA ASP A 220 -9.87 17.82 -9.50
C ASP A 220 -10.06 17.90 -11.02
N THR A 221 -10.18 19.10 -11.58
CA THR A 221 -10.27 19.31 -13.04
C THR A 221 -9.13 20.18 -13.55
N SER A 222 -9.01 20.33 -14.87
CA SER A 222 -7.99 21.16 -15.54
C SER A 222 -7.76 22.49 -14.82
N GLY A 223 -6.48 22.84 -14.60
CA GLY A 223 -6.04 24.02 -13.85
C GLY A 223 -6.01 23.86 -12.33
N TRP A 224 -6.46 22.72 -11.77
CA TRP A 224 -6.28 22.44 -10.36
C TRP A 224 -4.88 21.91 -10.08
N PHE A 225 -4.22 22.51 -9.09
CA PHE A 225 -2.95 22.06 -8.58
C PHE A 225 -2.79 22.43 -7.12
N ILE A 226 -1.76 21.86 -6.49
CA ILE A 226 -1.33 22.29 -5.17
C ILE A 226 0.18 22.27 -5.10
N LYS A 227 0.75 23.46 -4.85
CA LYS A 227 2.19 23.63 -4.69
C LYS A 227 2.73 22.67 -3.60
N PRO A 228 4.02 22.27 -3.71
CA PRO A 228 4.66 21.47 -2.68
C PRO A 228 4.43 22.05 -1.28
N HIS A 229 3.94 21.21 -0.37
CA HIS A 229 3.69 21.60 1.02
C HIS A 229 3.86 20.40 1.95
N THR A 230 3.96 20.68 3.25
CA THR A 230 3.76 19.68 4.29
C THR A 230 2.38 19.89 4.92
N ASP A 231 1.64 18.80 5.12
CA ASP A 231 0.27 18.85 5.61
C ASP A 231 0.16 19.41 7.02
N SER A 232 -0.93 20.07 7.40
CA SER A 232 -1.05 20.77 8.70
C SER A 232 -0.99 19.84 9.93
N VAL A 233 -0.66 20.39 11.10
CA VAL A 233 -0.57 19.66 12.38
C VAL A 233 -1.87 18.98 12.80
N ALA A 234 -3.01 19.46 12.29
CA ALA A 234 -4.33 18.90 12.58
C ALA A 234 -4.54 17.50 11.98
N LYS A 235 -3.60 17.00 11.17
CA LYS A 235 -3.66 15.68 10.52
C LYS A 235 -2.63 14.75 11.18
N LEU A 236 -3.10 13.64 11.73
CA LEU A 236 -2.24 12.55 12.21
C LEU A 236 -1.73 11.75 11.02
N VAL A 237 -2.64 11.32 10.14
CA VAL A 237 -2.33 10.59 8.90
C VAL A 237 -3.17 11.15 7.77
N THR A 238 -2.55 11.32 6.60
CA THR A 238 -3.19 11.66 5.34
C THR A 238 -3.22 10.43 4.45
N THR A 239 -4.35 10.20 3.80
CA THR A 239 -4.58 9.11 2.84
C THR A 239 -5.24 9.66 1.59
N LEU A 240 -4.76 9.25 0.42
CA LEU A 240 -5.26 9.63 -0.89
C LEU A 240 -5.59 8.34 -1.64
N TYR A 241 -6.87 7.96 -1.69
CA TYR A 241 -7.33 6.82 -2.49
C TYR A 241 -7.57 7.28 -3.92
N TYR A 242 -6.93 6.62 -4.88
CA TYR A 242 -6.98 6.95 -6.30
C TYR A 242 -8.09 6.16 -6.99
N LEU A 243 -8.93 6.89 -7.73
CA LEU A 243 -10.13 6.35 -8.37
C LEU A 243 -10.13 6.48 -9.91
N PRO A 244 -9.01 6.29 -10.64
CA PRO A 244 -9.12 6.18 -12.09
C PRO A 244 -9.77 4.85 -12.49
N PRO A 245 -10.44 4.79 -13.65
CA PRO A 245 -10.97 3.54 -14.20
C PRO A 245 -9.86 2.61 -14.71
N ASP A 246 -8.70 3.16 -15.07
CA ASP A 246 -7.57 2.43 -15.68
C ASP A 246 -6.21 3.10 -15.36
N THR A 247 -5.13 2.62 -15.95
CA THR A 247 -3.75 3.09 -15.71
C THR A 247 -3.25 4.13 -16.70
N SER A 248 -4.08 4.60 -17.65
CA SER A 248 -3.66 5.46 -18.78
C SER A 248 -3.09 6.81 -18.34
N ASN A 249 -3.45 7.26 -17.14
CA ASN A 249 -3.03 8.54 -16.57
C ASN A 249 -2.20 8.35 -15.29
N SER A 250 -1.43 7.27 -15.19
CA SER A 250 -0.68 6.92 -13.97
C SER A 250 0.31 7.99 -13.49
N ASP A 251 0.75 8.91 -14.35
CA ASP A 251 1.70 9.97 -14.03
C ASP A 251 1.08 11.22 -13.38
N ILE A 252 -0.25 11.36 -13.33
CA ILE A 252 -0.95 12.54 -12.76
C ILE A 252 -1.14 12.47 -11.23
N GLY A 253 -0.49 11.51 -10.59
CA GLY A 253 -0.64 11.23 -9.16
C GLY A 253 -0.02 12.30 -8.26
N THR A 254 0.31 11.91 -7.03
CA THR A 254 0.86 12.86 -6.06
C THR A 254 2.38 12.90 -6.18
N ALA A 255 2.92 14.06 -6.53
CA ALA A 255 4.35 14.30 -6.56
C ALA A 255 4.90 14.30 -5.13
N ILE A 256 6.00 13.58 -4.93
CA ILE A 256 6.72 13.44 -3.65
C ILE A 256 8.08 14.12 -3.83
N PHE A 257 8.40 15.03 -2.92
CA PHE A 257 9.61 15.84 -3.00
C PHE A 257 10.58 15.52 -1.86
N ASN A 258 11.87 15.74 -2.11
CA ASN A 258 12.89 15.85 -1.08
C ASN A 258 13.29 17.32 -0.95
N GLY A 259 13.07 17.93 0.22
CA GLY A 259 13.43 19.32 0.49
C GLY A 259 13.89 19.58 1.92
N GLY A 260 14.29 18.53 2.64
CA GLY A 260 14.64 18.62 4.05
C GLY A 260 13.52 19.28 4.90
N LYS A 261 13.90 19.87 6.05
CA LYS A 261 12.94 20.54 6.95
C LYS A 261 12.48 21.91 6.45
N GLN A 262 13.34 22.61 5.70
CA GLN A 262 13.12 24.02 5.31
C GLN A 262 12.39 24.17 3.97
N GLY A 263 12.25 23.10 3.18
CA GLY A 263 11.63 23.16 1.86
C GLY A 263 12.44 23.96 0.83
N LYS A 264 13.74 24.15 1.09
CA LYS A 264 14.67 24.76 0.12
C LYS A 264 15.01 23.71 -0.93
N ASP A 265 15.05 24.13 -2.19
CA ASP A 265 15.43 23.31 -3.35
C ASP A 265 14.64 21.98 -3.44
N LEU A 266 13.31 22.07 -3.35
CA LEU A 266 12.41 20.92 -3.46
C LEU A 266 12.59 20.21 -4.80
N LYS A 267 13.30 19.08 -4.77
CA LYS A 267 13.46 18.20 -5.92
C LYS A 267 12.36 17.14 -5.88
N MET A 268 11.57 17.05 -6.95
CA MET A 268 10.65 15.93 -7.11
C MET A 268 11.48 14.66 -7.21
N VAL A 269 11.19 13.67 -6.36
CA VAL A 269 11.89 12.39 -6.33
C VAL A 269 11.11 11.33 -7.09
N LYS A 270 9.78 11.35 -6.94
CA LYS A 270 8.86 10.42 -7.60
C LYS A 270 7.45 10.97 -7.60
N THR A 271 6.61 10.39 -8.43
CA THR A 271 5.15 10.56 -8.37
C THR A 271 4.55 9.24 -7.90
N ALA A 272 3.71 9.27 -6.87
CA ALA A 272 2.89 8.13 -6.49
C ALA A 272 1.88 7.86 -7.62
N PRO A 273 1.92 6.69 -8.30
CA PRO A 273 1.14 6.49 -9.52
C PRO A 273 -0.37 6.66 -9.32
N PHE A 274 -1.06 7.37 -10.21
CA PHE A 274 -2.53 7.46 -10.21
C PHE A 274 -3.13 6.26 -10.93
N VAL A 275 -3.18 5.12 -10.26
CA VAL A 275 -3.70 3.84 -10.80
C VAL A 275 -4.93 3.36 -10.01
N PRO A 276 -5.73 2.44 -10.58
CA PRO A 276 -6.94 1.96 -9.94
C PRO A 276 -6.67 1.34 -8.57
N ASN A 277 -7.58 1.59 -7.63
CA ASN A 277 -7.61 0.98 -6.30
C ASN A 277 -6.30 1.16 -5.50
N ALA A 278 -5.57 2.24 -5.76
CA ALA A 278 -4.35 2.56 -5.04
C ALA A 278 -4.61 3.55 -3.90
N VAL A 279 -3.78 3.49 -2.85
CA VAL A 279 -3.73 4.50 -1.80
C VAL A 279 -2.29 4.97 -1.59
N LEU A 280 -2.10 6.29 -1.54
CA LEU A 280 -0.93 6.91 -0.93
C LEU A 280 -1.29 7.34 0.49
N ALA A 281 -0.54 6.88 1.49
CA ALA A 281 -0.72 7.25 2.89
C ALA A 281 0.58 7.75 3.51
N PHE A 282 0.52 8.75 4.39
CA PHE A 282 1.68 9.24 5.14
C PHE A 282 1.25 9.96 6.41
N ALA A 283 2.10 9.93 7.44
CA ALA A 283 1.95 10.79 8.61
C ALA A 283 2.67 12.12 8.34
N PRO A 284 1.98 13.28 8.39
CA PRO A 284 2.63 14.56 8.16
C PRO A 284 3.76 14.83 9.15
N CYS A 285 4.90 15.28 8.64
CA CYS A 285 6.08 15.70 9.39
C CYS A 285 6.77 16.89 8.69
N THR A 286 7.85 17.40 9.25
CA THR A 286 8.62 18.53 8.68
C THR A 286 9.20 18.25 7.29
N ARG A 287 9.31 16.98 6.89
CA ARG A 287 9.89 16.53 5.61
C ARG A 287 8.88 15.91 4.65
N SER A 288 7.61 15.81 5.01
CA SER A 288 6.57 15.12 4.20
C SER A 288 6.08 15.98 3.04
N TRP A 289 7.01 16.45 2.19
CA TRP A 289 6.73 17.36 1.08
C TRP A 289 6.04 16.62 -0.05
N HIS A 290 4.88 17.13 -0.45
CA HIS A 290 4.09 16.57 -1.53
C HIS A 290 3.27 17.67 -2.22
N GLY A 291 2.81 17.37 -3.43
CA GLY A 291 1.97 18.28 -4.20
C GLY A 291 1.32 17.57 -5.39
N VAL A 292 0.59 18.34 -6.17
CA VAL A 292 0.11 17.92 -7.50
C VAL A 292 0.59 18.98 -8.48
N SER A 293 1.25 18.53 -9.56
CA SER A 293 1.84 19.40 -10.57
C SER A 293 0.77 20.30 -11.20
N GLU A 294 1.16 21.52 -11.55
CA GLU A 294 0.31 22.48 -12.27
C GLU A 294 -0.19 21.91 -13.60
N THR A 295 0.66 21.16 -14.28
CA THR A 295 0.38 20.55 -15.58
C THR A 295 -0.20 19.15 -15.50
N ALA A 296 -0.38 18.58 -14.30
CA ALA A 296 -0.85 17.20 -14.15
C ALA A 296 -2.22 16.97 -14.80
N LEU A 297 -3.06 18.00 -14.82
CA LEU A 297 -4.44 17.91 -15.27
C LEU A 297 -4.70 18.52 -16.66
N ASP A 298 -3.66 18.99 -17.35
CA ASP A 298 -3.81 19.60 -18.68
C ASP A 298 -4.28 18.59 -19.74
N LYS A 299 -3.96 17.30 -19.51
CA LYS A 299 -4.25 16.20 -20.42
C LYS A 299 -5.43 15.32 -20.01
N VAL A 300 -6.09 15.62 -18.90
CA VAL A 300 -7.22 14.84 -18.40
C VAL A 300 -8.41 15.72 -18.01
N ALA A 301 -9.63 15.21 -18.25
CA ALA A 301 -10.83 15.93 -17.83
C ALA A 301 -10.98 15.99 -16.31
N LYS A 302 -10.56 14.93 -15.60
CA LYS A 302 -10.76 14.79 -14.15
C LYS A 302 -9.74 13.89 -13.48
N ARG A 303 -9.50 14.14 -12.19
CA ARG A 303 -8.77 13.27 -11.27
C ARG A 303 -9.62 13.08 -10.01
N ASP A 304 -10.24 11.91 -9.91
CA ASP A 304 -11.13 11.53 -8.82
C ASP A 304 -10.34 10.85 -7.69
N THR A 305 -10.55 11.28 -6.45
CA THR A 305 -9.90 10.72 -5.25
C THR A 305 -10.85 10.69 -4.07
N ILE A 306 -10.62 9.79 -3.11
CA ILE A 306 -11.09 10.00 -1.73
C ILE A 306 -9.90 10.53 -0.95
N GLN A 307 -9.96 11.80 -0.55
CA GLN A 307 -9.00 12.38 0.38
C GLN A 307 -9.49 12.10 1.78
N ALA A 308 -8.69 11.40 2.58
CA ALA A 308 -9.07 11.09 3.94
C ALA A 308 -7.98 11.41 4.95
N PHE A 309 -8.40 11.85 6.12
CA PHE A 309 -7.51 12.35 7.16
C PHE A 309 -7.87 11.77 8.50
N VAL A 310 -6.93 11.09 9.13
CA VAL A 310 -7.03 10.79 10.55
C VAL A 310 -6.72 12.08 11.30
N ARG A 311 -7.66 12.55 12.09
CA ARG A 311 -7.55 13.77 12.90
C ARG A 311 -7.67 13.47 14.38
N PRO A 312 -6.96 14.20 15.24
CA PRO A 312 -7.16 14.10 16.66
C PRO A 312 -8.42 14.91 17.05
N ARG A 313 -9.17 14.44 18.05
CA ARG A 313 -10.28 15.20 18.64
C ARG A 313 -9.78 16.41 19.44
N THR A 314 -8.60 16.27 20.03
CA THR A 314 -7.90 17.34 20.74
C THR A 314 -6.83 17.96 19.85
N PRO A 315 -6.66 19.30 19.85
CA PRO A 315 -5.65 19.95 19.04
C PRO A 315 -4.23 19.41 19.27
N VAL A 316 -3.45 19.37 18.20
CA VAL A 316 -2.03 19.02 18.22
C VAL A 316 -1.20 20.28 18.15
N LYS A 317 -0.17 20.39 19.00
CA LYS A 317 0.57 21.64 19.23
C LYS A 317 1.68 21.92 18.21
N SER A 318 2.27 20.90 17.58
CA SER A 318 3.40 21.10 16.65
C SER A 318 3.51 20.00 15.58
N LYS A 319 4.21 20.33 14.48
CA LYS A 319 4.77 19.31 13.57
C LYS A 319 6.08 18.84 14.19
N GLY A 320 6.22 17.53 14.31
CA GLY A 320 7.49 16.91 14.70
C GLY A 320 8.28 16.43 13.49
N GLU A 321 9.43 15.85 13.79
CA GLU A 321 10.25 15.12 12.83
C GLU A 321 9.57 13.82 12.37
N CYS A 322 10.22 13.23 11.37
CA CYS A 322 10.09 11.85 10.95
C CYS A 322 11.53 11.30 10.79
#